data_AF-D0R302-F1
#
_entry.id   AF-D0R302-F1
#
_cell.length_a   1.000
_cell.length_b   1.000
_cell.length_c   1.000
_cell.angle_alpha   90.00
_cell.angle_beta   90.00
_cell.angle_gamma   90.00
#
_symmetry.space_group_name_H-M   'P 1'
#
loop_
_entity.id
_entity.type
_entity.pdbx_description
1 polymer ?
#
loop_
_entity_poly.entity_id
_entity_poly.type
_entity_poly.pdbx_seq_one_letter_code
_entity_poly.pdbx_strand_id
1 'polypeptide(L)'
;MQNVPGYIDSMTDFYVTDAGLGITGTTIAGFVGYDVRGMPEFIRARKATQYANNIDQWVKLVNEGNNGGYANIWLLCNINTGEIARFEQGLKHQELLESTDGFYYGCNACHNPRIRNLECVDNGYNVILVNKLVHVEHALKNYYQRYLGQLMMALLRES
;
A
#
# COMPACT_ATOMS: atom_id res chain seq x y z
N MET A 1 8.84 -3.12 -12.08
CA MET A 1 7.70 -2.20 -11.91
C MET A 1 6.68 -2.48 -13.00
N GLN A 2 5.41 -2.70 -12.65
CA GLN A 2 4.30 -2.76 -13.61
C GLN A 2 3.97 -1.34 -14.10
N ASN A 3 3.86 -1.11 -15.41
CA ASN A 3 3.60 0.24 -15.93
C ASN A 3 3.01 0.24 -17.36
N VAL A 4 2.58 1.41 -17.84
CA VAL A 4 2.10 1.69 -19.20
C VAL A 4 3.00 2.74 -19.91
N PRO A 5 2.96 2.85 -21.24
CA PRO A 5 3.77 3.83 -21.97
C PRO A 5 3.52 5.27 -21.53
N GLY A 6 4.61 6.03 -21.35
CA GLY A 6 4.56 7.46 -21.00
C GLY A 6 4.44 7.76 -19.50
N TYR A 7 4.23 6.73 -18.67
CA TYR A 7 4.18 6.89 -17.22
C TYR A 7 5.57 6.70 -16.62
N ILE A 8 5.91 7.51 -15.64
CA ILE A 8 7.19 7.42 -14.91
C ILE A 8 7.07 6.71 -13.56
N ASP A 9 5.87 6.22 -13.26
CA ASP A 9 5.48 5.53 -12.03
C ASP A 9 4.39 4.49 -12.32
N SER A 10 4.11 3.56 -11.40
CA SER A 10 3.26 2.37 -11.69
C SER A 10 1.77 2.68 -11.79
N MET A 11 1.23 3.54 -10.92
CA MET A 11 -0.18 3.97 -10.84
C MET A 11 -1.21 2.86 -10.51
N THR A 12 -0.91 1.59 -10.79
CA THR A 12 -1.54 0.43 -10.13
C THR A 12 -0.85 0.13 -8.80
N ASP A 13 0.45 0.41 -8.79
CA ASP A 13 1.46 0.16 -7.79
C ASP A 13 1.81 -1.31 -7.60
N PHE A 14 2.77 -1.75 -8.40
CA PHE A 14 3.52 -2.98 -8.17
C PHE A 14 5.00 -2.79 -8.52
N TYR A 15 5.86 -2.84 -7.51
CA TYR A 15 7.29 -2.62 -7.61
C TYR A 15 8.07 -3.76 -6.96
N VAL A 16 9.24 -4.02 -7.55
CA VAL A 16 10.28 -4.87 -7.01
C VAL A 16 11.58 -4.09 -7.19
N THR A 17 12.38 -4.00 -6.14
CA THR A 17 13.67 -3.28 -6.14
C THR A 17 14.84 -4.23 -5.98
N ASP A 18 16.03 -3.78 -6.40
CA ASP A 18 17.30 -4.50 -6.19
C ASP A 18 17.69 -4.59 -4.69
N ALA A 19 17.24 -3.63 -3.87
CA ALA A 19 17.34 -3.70 -2.41
C ALA A 19 16.48 -4.80 -1.76
N GLY A 20 15.70 -5.54 -2.55
CA GLY A 20 14.86 -6.65 -2.08
C GLY A 20 13.49 -6.22 -1.56
N LEU A 21 13.06 -4.98 -1.86
CA LEU A 21 11.72 -4.51 -1.48
C LEU A 21 10.68 -4.91 -2.53
N GLY A 22 9.59 -5.51 -2.06
CA GLY A 22 8.34 -5.64 -2.82
C GLY A 22 7.35 -4.59 -2.32
N ILE A 23 6.75 -3.81 -3.21
CA ILE A 23 5.81 -2.75 -2.86
C ILE A 23 4.57 -2.84 -3.74
N THR A 24 3.40 -2.81 -3.12
CA THR A 24 2.11 -2.68 -3.81
C THR A 24 1.12 -1.92 -2.94
N GLY A 25 -0.08 -1.62 -3.42
CA GLY A 25 -1.07 -0.94 -2.61
C GLY A 25 -2.46 -0.89 -3.21
N THR A 26 -3.39 -0.34 -2.43
CA THR A 26 -4.74 -0.01 -2.89
C THR A 26 -5.13 1.37 -2.41
N THR A 27 -5.74 2.18 -3.27
CA THR A 27 -6.24 3.51 -2.91
C THR A 27 -7.36 3.44 -1.89
N ILE A 28 -7.30 4.30 -0.87
CA ILE A 28 -8.34 4.43 0.15
C ILE A 28 -9.59 5.04 -0.50
N ALA A 29 -10.68 4.27 -0.52
CA ALA A 29 -11.95 4.73 -1.02
C ALA A 29 -12.55 5.80 -0.10
N GLY A 30 -13.22 6.79 -0.70
CA GLY A 30 -13.92 7.83 0.05
C GLY A 30 -13.00 8.82 0.78
N PHE A 31 -11.68 8.78 0.55
CA PHE A 31 -10.74 9.76 1.10
C PHE A 31 -11.01 11.16 0.54
N VAL A 32 -10.96 12.19 1.38
CA VAL A 32 -11.29 13.57 0.98
C VAL A 32 -10.21 14.56 1.39
N GLY A 33 -9.86 15.42 0.42
CA GLY A 33 -8.96 16.54 0.61
C GLY A 33 -7.50 16.22 0.26
N TYR A 34 -6.73 17.28 0.05
CA TYR A 34 -5.29 17.25 -0.18
C TYR A 34 -4.72 18.66 0.04
N ASP A 35 -3.43 18.79 0.37
CA ASP A 35 -2.74 20.09 0.40
C ASP A 35 -2.10 20.36 -0.96
N VAL A 36 -2.58 21.39 -1.67
CA VAL A 36 -2.06 21.80 -2.99
C VAL A 36 -0.59 22.21 -2.97
N ARG A 37 -0.02 22.48 -1.78
CA ARG A 37 1.40 22.87 -1.62
C ARG A 37 2.31 21.68 -1.33
N GLY A 38 1.75 20.51 -1.05
CA GLY A 38 2.51 19.29 -0.81
C GLY A 38 2.91 18.59 -2.11
N MET A 39 3.73 17.56 -1.98
CA MET A 39 4.21 16.74 -3.09
C MET A 39 3.18 15.66 -3.47
N PRO A 40 2.81 15.55 -4.76
CA PRO A 40 2.02 14.45 -5.27
C PRO A 40 2.60 13.08 -4.93
N GLU A 41 1.72 12.11 -4.71
CA GLU A 41 2.05 10.74 -4.33
C GLU A 41 3.06 10.09 -5.28
N PHE A 42 2.81 10.07 -6.59
CA PHE A 42 3.69 9.41 -7.56
C PHE A 42 5.16 9.88 -7.49
N ILE A 43 5.41 11.15 -7.14
CA ILE A 43 6.78 11.65 -6.97
C ILE A 43 7.41 11.04 -5.72
N ARG A 44 6.64 10.99 -4.63
CA ARG A 44 7.07 10.44 -3.34
C ARG A 44 7.28 8.94 -3.42
N ALA A 45 6.33 8.18 -3.98
CA ALA A 45 6.43 6.73 -4.15
C ALA A 45 7.56 6.35 -5.11
N ARG A 46 7.69 7.03 -6.26
CA ARG A 46 8.81 6.78 -7.18
C ARG A 46 10.17 6.99 -6.51
N LYS A 47 10.33 8.09 -5.75
CA LYS A 47 11.55 8.40 -4.98
C LYS A 47 11.79 7.36 -3.88
N ALA A 48 10.77 7.02 -3.09
CA ALA A 48 10.88 6.03 -2.03
C ALA A 48 11.32 4.67 -2.59
N THR A 49 10.65 4.19 -3.63
CA THR A 49 10.98 2.94 -4.30
C THR A 49 12.37 2.95 -4.93
N GLN A 50 12.83 4.09 -5.43
CA GLN A 50 14.16 4.19 -6.06
C GLN A 50 15.32 4.20 -5.05
N TYR A 51 15.12 4.75 -3.86
CA TYR A 51 16.23 5.08 -2.95
C TYR A 51 16.15 4.42 -1.57
N ALA A 52 15.06 3.73 -1.24
CA ALA A 52 14.93 3.02 0.03
C ALA A 52 15.64 1.66 0.00
N ASN A 53 16.34 1.34 1.10
CA ASN A 53 17.00 0.04 1.30
C ASN A 53 16.25 -0.88 2.27
N ASN A 54 15.21 -0.37 2.94
CA ASN A 54 14.35 -1.11 3.88
C ASN A 54 12.97 -0.43 3.99
N ILE A 55 12.03 -1.08 4.68
CA ILE A 55 10.65 -0.63 4.83
C ILE A 55 10.58 0.73 5.56
N ASP A 56 11.29 0.89 6.67
CA ASP A 56 11.36 2.15 7.42
C ASP A 56 11.79 3.34 6.55
N GLN A 57 12.85 3.16 5.76
CA GLN A 57 13.36 4.19 4.88
C GLN A 57 12.35 4.50 3.77
N TRP A 58 11.67 3.49 3.24
CA TRP A 58 10.62 3.67 2.25
C TRP A 58 9.47 4.50 2.82
N VAL A 59 8.98 4.15 4.02
CA VAL A 59 7.91 4.87 4.73
C VAL A 59 8.33 6.31 5.05
N LYS A 60 9.59 6.53 5.44
CA LYS A 60 10.11 7.89 5.65
C LYS A 60 10.09 8.71 4.37
N LEU A 61 10.56 8.16 3.26
CA LEU A 61 10.65 8.86 1.97
C LEU A 61 9.26 9.11 1.36
N VAL A 62 8.34 8.14 1.45
CA VAL A 62 6.99 8.33 0.91
C VAL A 62 6.19 9.35 1.71
N ASN A 63 6.52 9.58 2.99
CA ASN A 63 5.88 10.61 3.82
C ASN A 63 6.47 12.00 3.63
N GLU A 64 7.64 12.11 3.02
CA GLU A 64 8.31 13.40 2.82
C GLU A 64 7.47 14.30 1.90
N GLY A 65 7.00 15.43 2.44
CA GLY A 65 6.14 16.35 1.71
C GLY A 65 4.76 15.80 1.39
N ASN A 66 4.26 14.81 2.15
CA ASN A 66 2.93 14.22 1.92
C ASN A 66 1.84 15.29 1.75
N ASN A 67 1.06 15.15 0.69
CA ASN A 67 -0.02 16.06 0.35
C ASN A 67 -1.42 15.44 0.55
N GLY A 68 -1.51 14.15 0.93
CA GLY A 68 -2.77 13.42 1.07
C GLY A 68 -3.49 13.12 -0.25
N GLY A 69 -3.02 13.64 -1.38
CA GLY A 69 -3.53 13.28 -2.69
C GLY A 69 -3.17 11.83 -2.99
N TYR A 70 -4.14 11.07 -3.45
CA TYR A 70 -4.00 9.63 -3.71
C TYR A 70 -3.58 8.84 -2.46
N ALA A 71 -4.31 9.05 -1.36
CA ALA A 71 -4.13 8.31 -0.11
C ALA A 71 -4.27 6.79 -0.33
N ASN A 72 -3.28 6.04 0.13
CA ASN A 72 -3.11 4.62 -0.19
C ASN A 72 -2.90 3.77 1.08
N ILE A 73 -3.33 2.51 0.96
CA ILE A 73 -2.90 1.39 1.81
C ILE A 73 -1.71 0.76 1.09
N TRP A 74 -0.50 1.01 1.57
CA TRP A 74 0.73 0.42 1.04
C TRP A 74 1.01 -0.91 1.72
N LEU A 75 1.32 -1.92 0.93
CA LEU A 75 1.75 -3.24 1.36
C LEU A 75 3.21 -3.41 0.95
N LEU A 76 4.06 -3.69 1.92
CA LEU A 76 5.50 -3.81 1.71
C LEU A 76 5.98 -5.17 2.18
N CYS A 77 7.02 -5.67 1.53
CA CYS A 77 7.85 -6.74 2.07
C CYS A 77 9.32 -6.45 1.80
N ASN A 78 10.19 -7.06 2.61
CA ASN A 78 11.61 -7.11 2.37
C ASN A 78 12.06 -8.58 2.34
N ILE A 79 12.46 -9.07 1.18
CA ILE A 79 12.83 -10.48 1.01
C ILE A 79 14.10 -10.87 1.77
N ASN A 80 14.97 -9.90 2.04
CA ASN A 80 16.25 -10.13 2.70
C ASN A 80 16.08 -10.36 4.21
N THR A 81 15.03 -9.79 4.80
CA THR A 81 14.75 -9.86 6.25
C THR A 81 13.52 -10.71 6.57
N GLY A 82 12.63 -10.94 5.59
CA GLY A 82 11.34 -11.58 5.80
C GLY A 82 10.28 -10.65 6.42
N GLU A 83 10.58 -9.36 6.55
CA GLU A 83 9.64 -8.36 7.07
C GLU A 83 8.52 -8.10 6.06
N ILE A 84 7.31 -7.94 6.58
CA ILE A 84 6.12 -7.46 5.88
C ILE A 84 5.55 -6.27 6.62
N ALA A 85 4.92 -5.35 5.89
CA ALA A 85 4.29 -4.19 6.49
C ALA A 85 3.02 -3.75 5.77
N ARG A 86 2.12 -3.13 6.52
CA ARG A 86 1.03 -2.32 5.99
C ARG A 86 1.21 -0.89 6.46
N PHE A 87 1.37 0.02 5.51
CA PHE A 87 1.47 1.44 5.76
C PHE A 87 0.25 2.16 5.19
N GLU A 88 -0.64 2.64 6.05
CA GLU A 88 -1.78 3.47 5.62
C GLU A 88 -1.42 4.95 5.71
N GLN A 89 -1.52 5.63 4.57
CA GLN A 89 -1.11 7.01 4.43
C GLN A 89 -2.32 7.92 4.14
N GLY A 90 -2.84 8.57 5.17
CA GLY A 90 -3.75 9.71 5.04
C GLY A 90 -3.00 11.03 4.94
N LEU A 91 -3.72 12.16 4.95
CA LEU A 91 -3.15 13.50 4.95
C LEU A 91 -2.61 13.85 6.34
N LYS A 92 -3.43 13.64 7.38
CA LYS A 92 -3.13 14.02 8.76
C LYS A 92 -2.74 12.85 9.64
N HIS A 93 -3.24 11.66 9.32
CA HIS A 93 -2.96 10.44 10.07
C HIS A 93 -2.28 9.41 9.20
N GLN A 94 -1.38 8.65 9.81
CA GLN A 94 -0.64 7.56 9.20
C GLN A 94 -0.51 6.42 10.21
N GLU A 95 -0.39 5.18 9.73
CA GLU A 95 -0.12 4.02 10.55
C GLU A 95 0.81 3.06 9.80
N LEU A 96 1.90 2.66 10.45
CA LEU A 96 2.76 1.58 10.01
C LEU A 96 2.56 0.40 10.96
N LEU A 97 2.17 -0.75 10.40
CA LEU A 97 2.17 -2.04 11.08
C LEU A 97 3.18 -2.94 10.40
N GLU A 98 4.02 -3.59 11.21
CA GLU A 98 5.10 -4.46 10.74
C GLU A 98 5.03 -5.81 11.43
N SER A 99 5.45 -6.85 10.71
CA SER A 99 5.55 -8.21 11.21
C SER A 99 6.56 -9.00 10.37
N THR A 100 7.09 -10.08 10.91
CA THR A 100 7.82 -11.11 10.13
C THR A 100 6.99 -12.38 9.94
N ASP A 101 5.74 -12.37 10.40
CA ASP A 101 4.81 -13.50 10.38
C ASP A 101 3.38 -13.05 10.00
N GLY A 102 2.62 -13.95 9.39
CA GLY A 102 1.26 -13.71 8.95
C GLY A 102 1.16 -12.99 7.61
N PHE A 103 0.16 -12.11 7.47
CA PHE A 103 -0.12 -11.40 6.24
C PHE A 103 -0.82 -10.06 6.50
N TYR A 104 -0.61 -9.12 5.59
CA TYR A 104 -1.44 -7.93 5.44
C TYR A 104 -2.21 -7.97 4.13
N TYR A 105 -3.30 -7.23 4.06
CA TYR A 105 -4.09 -7.08 2.84
C TYR A 105 -4.57 -5.64 2.69
N GLY A 106 -4.89 -5.29 1.44
CA GLY A 106 -5.55 -4.05 1.06
C GLY A 106 -6.76 -4.38 0.20
N CYS A 107 -7.83 -3.62 0.37
CA CYS A 107 -9.09 -3.81 -0.36
C CYS A 107 -9.83 -2.48 -0.58
N ASN A 108 -9.08 -1.38 -0.66
CA ASN A 108 -9.60 -0.01 -0.73
C ASN A 108 -10.37 0.46 0.52
N ALA A 109 -10.60 -0.39 1.52
CA ALA A 109 -11.19 0.00 2.80
C ALA A 109 -10.10 0.32 3.83
N CYS A 110 -10.08 1.55 4.33
CA CYS A 110 -9.09 1.98 5.33
C CYS A 110 -9.25 1.24 6.66
N HIS A 111 -8.16 0.71 7.18
CA HIS A 111 -8.12 -0.05 8.41
C HIS A 111 -8.00 0.82 9.65
N ASN A 112 -7.16 1.85 9.58
CA ASN A 112 -6.91 2.76 10.67
C ASN A 112 -8.16 3.61 10.93
N PRO A 113 -8.73 3.55 12.15
CA PRO A 113 -9.98 4.23 12.45
C PRO A 113 -9.85 5.76 12.43
N ARG A 114 -8.65 6.33 12.62
CA ARG A 114 -8.46 7.79 12.56
C ARG A 114 -8.52 8.28 11.13
N ILE A 115 -7.77 7.67 10.21
CA ILE A 115 -7.84 8.00 8.78
C ILE A 115 -9.27 7.80 8.28
N ARG A 116 -9.86 6.62 8.56
CA ARG A 116 -11.22 6.29 8.12
C ARG A 116 -12.27 7.25 8.65
N ASN A 117 -12.27 7.59 9.93
CA ASN A 117 -13.37 8.39 10.50
C ASN A 117 -13.17 9.91 10.34
N LEU A 118 -11.93 10.37 10.18
CA LEU A 118 -11.61 11.80 10.20
C LEU A 118 -11.22 12.35 8.81
N GLU A 119 -10.86 11.47 7.87
CA GLU A 119 -10.35 11.88 6.55
C GLU A 119 -11.12 11.24 5.38
N CYS A 120 -12.14 10.41 5.68
CA CYS A 120 -13.01 9.81 4.66
C CYS A 120 -14.49 10.18 4.90
N VAL A 121 -15.31 10.09 3.84
CA VAL A 121 -16.76 10.38 3.86
C VAL A 121 -17.65 9.13 3.74
N ASP A 122 -17.10 7.96 3.46
CA ASP A 122 -17.83 6.68 3.34
C ASP A 122 -17.21 5.60 4.26
N ASN A 123 -17.44 5.75 5.56
CA ASN A 123 -16.57 5.21 6.62
C ASN A 123 -16.95 3.79 7.08
N GLY A 124 -17.92 3.17 6.41
CA GLY A 124 -18.44 1.86 6.76
C GLY A 124 -17.77 0.72 5.99
N TYR A 125 -17.19 -0.25 6.70
CA TYR A 125 -16.87 -1.56 6.11
C TYR A 125 -18.10 -2.28 5.51
N ASN A 126 -19.31 -1.83 5.85
CA ASN A 126 -20.57 -2.38 5.37
C ASN A 126 -21.20 -1.55 4.25
N VAL A 127 -20.64 -0.39 3.90
CA VAL A 127 -21.11 0.46 2.78
C VAL A 127 -20.21 0.22 1.57
N ILE A 128 -19.97 -1.05 1.25
CA ILE A 128 -19.22 -1.48 0.05
C ILE A 128 -20.21 -1.75 -1.09
N LEU A 129 -21.30 -0.97 -1.18
CA LEU A 129 -22.23 -1.08 -2.32
C LEU A 129 -21.71 -0.35 -3.57
N VAL A 130 -20.69 0.50 -3.44
CA VAL A 130 -19.96 1.07 -4.58
C VAL A 130 -18.90 0.10 -5.12
N ASN A 131 -18.52 -0.93 -4.36
CA ASN A 131 -17.54 -1.95 -4.74
C ASN A 131 -18.19 -3.35 -4.72
N LYS A 132 -18.77 -3.77 -5.85
CA LYS A 132 -19.12 -5.19 -6.05
C LYS A 132 -17.86 -6.02 -5.82
N LEU A 133 -17.67 -6.71 -4.69
CA LEU A 133 -16.78 -7.88 -4.46
C LEU A 133 -16.75 -8.36 -2.98
N VAL A 134 -17.83 -8.24 -2.20
CA VAL A 134 -17.83 -8.68 -0.77
C VAL A 134 -17.93 -10.19 -0.57
N HIS A 135 -18.20 -10.99 -1.61
CA HIS A 135 -18.13 -12.46 -1.50
C HIS A 135 -16.69 -13.01 -1.45
N VAL A 136 -15.68 -12.15 -1.56
CA VAL A 136 -14.30 -12.55 -1.77
C VAL A 136 -13.50 -12.50 -0.47
N GLU A 137 -13.91 -11.78 0.58
CA GLU A 137 -13.11 -11.62 1.81
C GLU A 137 -12.88 -12.93 2.60
N HIS A 138 -13.92 -13.75 2.79
CA HIS A 138 -13.77 -15.06 3.46
C HIS A 138 -13.02 -16.09 2.60
N ALA A 139 -13.22 -16.04 1.27
CA ALA A 139 -12.51 -16.90 0.33
C ALA A 139 -11.02 -16.51 0.21
N LEU A 140 -10.73 -15.21 0.22
CA LEU A 140 -9.38 -14.66 0.17
C LEU A 140 -8.65 -14.93 1.47
N LYS A 141 -9.22 -14.71 2.65
CA LYS A 141 -8.53 -15.04 3.92
C LYS A 141 -8.03 -16.48 3.91
N ASN A 142 -8.84 -17.44 3.46
CA ASN A 142 -8.44 -18.84 3.36
C ASN A 142 -7.44 -19.14 2.21
N TYR A 143 -7.49 -18.38 1.11
CA TYR A 143 -6.60 -18.56 -0.05
C TYR A 143 -5.22 -17.87 0.14
N TYR A 144 -5.20 -16.63 0.65
CA TYR A 144 -3.99 -15.86 0.98
C TYR A 144 -3.21 -16.50 2.13
N GLN A 145 -3.87 -17.01 3.17
CA GLN A 145 -3.22 -17.80 4.23
C GLN A 145 -2.45 -19.01 3.68
N ARG A 146 -2.86 -19.53 2.53
CA ARG A 146 -2.34 -20.78 1.98
C ARG A 146 -1.23 -20.59 0.95
N TYR A 147 -1.15 -19.46 0.24
CA TYR A 147 -0.28 -19.36 -0.95
C TYR A 147 0.47 -18.05 -1.18
N LEU A 148 0.16 -16.91 -0.54
CA LEU A 148 0.72 -15.64 -1.03
C LEU A 148 2.13 -15.29 -0.55
N GLY A 149 2.51 -15.66 0.68
CA GLY A 149 3.91 -15.57 1.11
C GLY A 149 4.83 -16.43 0.24
N GLN A 150 4.29 -17.51 -0.33
CA GLN A 150 5.04 -18.39 -1.24
C GLN A 150 5.05 -17.86 -2.68
N LEU A 151 3.95 -17.29 -3.18
CA LEU A 151 3.89 -16.80 -4.58
C LEU A 151 4.77 -15.58 -4.82
N MET A 152 4.79 -14.62 -3.90
CA MET A 152 5.61 -13.41 -4.05
C MET A 152 7.10 -13.74 -3.89
N MET A 153 7.44 -14.65 -2.96
CA MET A 153 8.81 -15.14 -2.80
C MET A 153 9.25 -16.08 -3.94
N ALA A 154 8.34 -16.83 -4.56
CA ALA A 154 8.63 -17.70 -5.70
C ALA A 154 8.93 -16.89 -6.96
N LEU A 155 8.15 -15.84 -7.24
CA LEU A 155 8.38 -14.96 -8.40
C LEU A 155 9.67 -14.14 -8.27
N LEU A 156 10.14 -13.88 -7.05
CA LEU A 156 11.40 -13.17 -6.78
C LEU A 156 12.63 -14.08 -6.72
N ARG A 157 12.45 -15.41 -6.66
CA ARG A 157 13.55 -16.38 -6.69
C ARG A 157 13.95 -16.80 -8.10
N GLU A 158 13.16 -16.45 -9.11
CA GLU A 158 13.40 -16.77 -10.53
C GLU A 158 13.95 -15.59 -11.35
N SER A 159 14.28 -14.46 -10.70
CA SER A 159 14.87 -13.26 -11.33
C SER A 159 16.31 -13.04 -10.94
#